data_AF-A0A1L7CF16-F1
#
_entry.id   AF-A0A1L7CF16-F1
#
_cell.length_a   1.000
_cell.length_b   1.000
_cell.length_c   1.000
_cell.angle_alpha   90.00
_cell.angle_beta   90.00
_cell.angle_gamma   90.00
#
_symmetry.space_group_name_H-M   'P 1'
#
loop_
_entity.id
_entity.type
_entity.pdbx_description
1 polymer ?
#
loop_
_entity_poly.entity_id
_entity_poly.type
_entity_poly.pdbx_seq_one_letter_code
_entity_poly.pdbx_strand_id
1 'polypeptide(L)'
;MKKTALRIAAATTAVALSMGMAACSTDDVKDGADKVAAGASDAAKSGADAAKDGADKAGEAAKDGADKAGDAAKDAADKVKDGADKAADAAKDEADKLSAKLTKVTDAQGAEVEIPEAAKNEWEKYGAESGELGAITEVVERNGEDYVINFSSGDSIIYGKDTGAVLLKGMIADTWFKDGGFENPIGLPTAPEMTSTDGEGWTQQFQNGTITWTNAETGEWHAVVA
;
A
#
# COMPACT_ATOMS: atom_id res chain seq x y z
N MET A 1 -16.75 -29.24 -10.75
CA MET A 1 -16.06 -28.31 -9.83
C MET A 1 -15.51 -27.17 -10.67
N LYS A 2 -16.22 -26.03 -10.73
CA LYS A 2 -15.79 -24.82 -11.45
C LYS A 2 -15.65 -23.73 -10.38
N LYS A 3 -14.42 -23.27 -10.11
CA LYS A 3 -14.17 -22.13 -9.23
C LYS A 3 -14.58 -20.87 -10.00
N THR A 4 -15.72 -20.31 -9.64
CA THR A 4 -16.19 -19.03 -10.19
C THR A 4 -15.40 -17.92 -9.53
N ALA A 5 -14.61 -17.20 -10.33
CA ALA A 5 -13.91 -15.99 -9.91
C ALA A 5 -14.93 -14.94 -9.48
N LEU A 6 -14.86 -14.52 -8.21
CA LEU A 6 -15.62 -13.39 -7.70
C LEU A 6 -14.88 -12.12 -8.15
N ARG A 7 -15.39 -11.49 -9.21
CA ARG A 7 -14.95 -10.16 -9.63
C ARG A 7 -15.36 -9.18 -8.54
N ILE A 8 -14.39 -8.57 -7.86
CA ILE A 8 -14.62 -7.40 -7.02
C ILE A 8 -14.96 -6.26 -7.98
N ALA A 9 -16.26 -6.08 -8.21
CA ALA A 9 -16.77 -4.86 -8.79
C ALA A 9 -16.55 -3.75 -7.76
N ALA A 10 -15.75 -2.75 -8.12
CA ALA A 10 -15.76 -1.47 -7.45
C ALA A 10 -17.23 -1.03 -7.34
N ALA A 11 -17.73 -0.94 -6.10
CA ALA A 11 -19.09 -0.54 -5.84
C ALA A 11 -19.21 0.95 -6.18
N THR A 12 -19.56 1.24 -7.43
CA THR A 12 -20.20 2.49 -7.81
C THR A 12 -21.58 2.52 -7.16
N THR A 13 -21.65 2.83 -5.87
CA THR A 13 -22.89 3.34 -5.28
C THR A 13 -23.02 4.79 -5.71
N ALA A 14 -23.69 4.98 -6.85
CA ALA A 14 -24.31 6.25 -7.17
C ALA A 14 -25.25 6.61 -6.00
N VAL A 15 -24.85 7.60 -5.21
CA VAL A 15 -25.77 8.25 -4.27
C VAL A 15 -26.82 8.94 -5.13
N ALA A 16 -27.96 8.28 -5.30
CA ALA A 16 -29.16 8.89 -5.86
C ALA A 16 -29.63 9.96 -4.88
N LEU A 17 -29.16 11.19 -5.07
CA LEU A 17 -29.57 12.37 -4.34
C LEU A 17 -30.97 12.79 -4.82
N SER A 18 -32.01 12.05 -4.41
CA SER A 18 -33.40 12.47 -4.63
C SER A 18 -33.79 13.50 -3.56
N MET A 19 -33.88 14.74 -4.03
CA MET A 19 -34.29 16.00 -3.42
C MET A 19 -35.29 15.94 -2.25
N GLY A 20 -34.93 16.62 -1.17
CA GLY A 20 -35.84 17.22 -0.19
C GLY A 20 -35.24 18.55 0.28
N MET A 21 -35.52 19.65 -0.43
CA MET A 21 -35.05 21.00 -0.09
C MET A 21 -35.87 21.59 1.05
N ALA A 22 -35.20 21.96 2.14
CA ALA A 22 -35.60 23.05 3.01
C ALA A 22 -34.38 23.98 3.20
N ALA A 23 -34.62 25.27 3.04
CA ALA A 23 -33.64 26.33 2.80
C ALA A 23 -32.46 26.41 3.79
N CYS A 24 -31.25 26.25 3.27
CA CYS A 24 -30.03 26.94 3.71
C CYS A 24 -29.06 26.98 2.53
N SER A 25 -28.25 28.03 2.45
CA SER A 25 -27.37 28.41 1.34
C SER A 25 -26.75 27.22 0.58
N THR A 26 -27.20 27.03 -0.65
CA THR A 26 -26.83 25.91 -1.54
C THR A 26 -25.33 25.83 -1.81
N ASP A 27 -24.59 26.93 -1.67
CA ASP A 27 -23.15 26.98 -1.90
C ASP A 27 -22.36 26.21 -0.83
N ASP A 28 -22.68 26.34 0.46
CA ASP A 28 -21.94 25.65 1.54
C ASP A 28 -22.17 24.12 1.55
N VAL A 29 -23.38 23.68 1.20
CA VAL A 29 -23.75 22.25 1.10
C VAL A 29 -23.08 21.61 -0.11
N LYS A 30 -23.00 22.34 -1.21
CA LYS A 30 -22.33 21.90 -2.43
C LYS A 30 -20.82 21.81 -2.21
N ASP A 31 -20.23 22.82 -1.58
CA ASP A 31 -18.80 22.87 -1.28
C ASP A 31 -18.39 21.77 -0.27
N GLY A 32 -19.27 21.45 0.69
CA GLY A 32 -19.10 20.33 1.61
C GLY A 32 -19.22 18.96 0.91
N ALA A 33 -20.22 18.78 0.03
CA ALA A 33 -20.40 17.55 -0.73
C ALA A 33 -19.26 17.30 -1.75
N ASP A 34 -18.76 18.37 -2.38
CA ASP A 34 -17.64 18.32 -3.33
C ASP A 34 -16.31 18.00 -2.59
N LYS A 35 -16.12 18.48 -1.35
CA LYS A 35 -14.98 18.09 -0.47
C LYS A 35 -15.04 16.63 0.00
N VAL A 36 -16.24 16.12 0.31
CA VAL A 36 -16.47 14.70 0.66
C VAL A 36 -16.21 13.79 -0.53
N ALA A 37 -16.64 14.18 -1.73
CA ALA A 37 -16.38 13.43 -2.97
C ALA A 37 -14.89 13.44 -3.36
N ALA A 38 -14.18 14.55 -3.14
CA ALA A 38 -12.74 14.64 -3.32
C ALA A 38 -11.99 13.73 -2.33
N GLY A 39 -12.32 13.79 -1.04
CA GLY A 39 -11.71 12.94 -0.01
C GLY A 39 -11.94 11.44 -0.24
N ALA A 40 -13.12 11.05 -0.73
CA ALA A 40 -13.44 9.67 -1.10
C ALA A 40 -12.67 9.18 -2.35
N SER A 41 -12.31 10.09 -3.25
CA SER A 41 -11.58 9.77 -4.49
C SER A 41 -10.06 9.63 -4.26
N ASP A 42 -9.52 10.35 -3.26
CA ASP A 42 -8.13 10.23 -2.81
C ASP A 42 -7.91 9.01 -1.89
N ALA A 43 -8.87 8.68 -1.02
CA ALA A 43 -8.84 7.47 -0.19
C ALA A 43 -8.82 6.16 -1.00
N ALA A 44 -9.28 6.20 -2.26
CA ALA A 44 -9.27 5.05 -3.15
C ALA A 44 -7.88 4.69 -3.72
N LYS A 45 -6.82 5.49 -3.45
CA LYS A 45 -5.50 5.32 -4.09
C LYS A 45 -4.34 4.79 -3.23
N SER A 46 -4.47 4.56 -1.92
CA SER A 46 -3.42 3.86 -1.16
C SER A 46 -3.95 3.26 0.15
N GLY A 47 -3.53 2.04 0.49
CA GLY A 47 -3.43 1.46 1.85
C GLY A 47 -4.64 1.50 2.81
N ALA A 48 -4.80 0.46 3.64
CA ALA A 48 -5.85 0.41 4.66
C ALA A 48 -5.74 1.55 5.69
N ASP A 49 -4.53 1.98 6.04
CA ASP A 49 -4.29 3.08 6.99
C ASP A 49 -4.58 4.47 6.40
N ALA A 50 -4.28 4.69 5.12
CA ALA A 50 -4.62 5.94 4.43
C ALA A 50 -6.13 6.05 4.15
N ALA A 51 -6.82 4.92 3.96
CA ALA A 51 -8.29 4.88 3.91
C ALA A 51 -8.92 5.24 5.27
N LYS A 52 -8.32 4.79 6.38
CA LYS A 52 -8.74 5.12 7.75
C LYS A 52 -8.52 6.60 8.09
N ASP A 53 -7.32 7.11 7.81
CA ASP A 53 -6.98 8.53 8.01
C ASP A 53 -7.87 9.47 7.16
N GLY A 54 -8.21 9.06 5.94
CA GLY A 54 -9.14 9.77 5.07
C GLY A 54 -10.56 9.78 5.63
N ALA A 55 -11.03 8.65 6.17
CA ALA A 55 -12.34 8.51 6.80
C ALA A 55 -12.44 9.32 8.11
N ASP A 56 -11.38 9.35 8.91
CA ASP A 56 -11.31 10.13 10.15
C ASP A 56 -11.39 11.63 9.86
N LYS A 57 -10.60 12.14 8.91
CA LYS A 57 -10.64 13.54 8.49
C LYS A 57 -11.98 13.93 7.86
N ALA A 58 -12.59 13.05 7.08
CA ALA A 58 -13.91 13.28 6.50
C ALA A 58 -15.01 13.31 7.58
N GLY A 59 -14.92 12.43 8.58
CA GLY A 59 -15.83 12.41 9.73
C GLY A 59 -15.70 13.64 10.63
N GLU A 60 -14.49 14.14 10.85
CA GLU A 60 -14.24 15.38 11.58
C GLU A 60 -14.79 16.61 10.84
N ALA A 61 -14.51 16.72 9.54
CA ALA A 61 -15.06 17.81 8.72
C ALA A 61 -16.60 17.78 8.65
N ALA A 62 -17.20 16.59 8.63
CA ALA A 62 -18.65 16.40 8.68
C ALA A 62 -19.23 16.79 10.05
N LYS A 63 -18.52 16.53 11.16
CA LYS A 63 -18.92 16.93 12.51
C LYS A 63 -18.90 18.45 12.69
N ASP A 64 -17.84 19.12 12.23
CA ASP A 64 -17.73 20.59 12.25
C ASP A 64 -18.83 21.26 11.42
N GLY A 65 -19.27 20.63 10.31
CA GLY A 65 -20.42 21.06 9.52
C GLY A 65 -21.77 20.78 10.18
N ALA A 66 -21.92 19.62 10.83
CA ALA A 66 -23.16 19.16 11.45
C ALA A 66 -23.49 19.91 12.76
N ASP A 67 -22.50 20.44 13.48
CA ASP A 67 -22.71 21.32 14.64
C ASP A 67 -23.49 22.59 14.28
N LYS A 68 -23.55 22.97 12.99
CA LYS A 68 -24.38 24.08 12.49
C LYS A 68 -25.76 23.66 11.99
N ALA A 69 -26.06 22.37 11.83
CA ALA A 69 -27.25 21.84 11.15
C ALA A 69 -28.19 20.96 12.02
N GLY A 70 -27.80 20.62 13.25
CA GLY A 70 -28.64 19.91 14.23
C GLY A 70 -28.50 18.38 14.21
N ASP A 71 -29.20 17.70 15.13
CA ASP A 71 -28.95 16.30 15.52
C ASP A 71 -29.10 15.27 14.38
N ALA A 72 -30.02 15.49 13.43
CA ALA A 72 -30.22 14.57 12.31
C ALA A 72 -29.03 14.53 11.32
N ALA A 73 -28.28 15.64 11.21
CA ALA A 73 -27.06 15.69 10.40
C ALA A 73 -25.89 14.97 11.11
N LYS A 74 -25.87 14.99 12.45
CA LYS A 74 -24.91 14.23 13.27
C LYS A 74 -25.12 12.73 13.13
N ASP A 75 -26.36 12.27 13.22
CA ASP A 75 -26.70 10.85 13.04
C ASP A 75 -26.33 10.32 11.64
N ALA A 76 -26.44 11.16 10.61
CA ALA A 76 -26.03 10.81 9.25
C ALA A 76 -24.51 10.74 9.11
N ALA A 77 -23.78 11.70 9.69
CA ALA A 77 -22.32 11.71 9.69
C ALA A 77 -21.73 10.53 10.48
N ASP A 78 -22.28 10.20 11.65
CA ASP A 78 -21.84 9.06 12.45
C ASP A 78 -22.08 7.74 11.73
N LYS A 79 -23.20 7.58 11.00
CA LYS A 79 -23.44 6.38 10.18
C LYS A 79 -22.49 6.24 8.99
N VAL A 80 -22.07 7.36 8.39
CA VAL A 80 -21.07 7.36 7.31
C VAL A 80 -19.69 6.98 7.87
N LYS A 81 -19.32 7.51 9.04
CA LYS A 81 -18.09 7.13 9.75
C LYS A 81 -18.10 5.64 10.12
N ASP A 82 -19.17 5.17 10.76
CA ASP A 82 -19.34 3.75 11.13
C ASP A 82 -19.29 2.81 9.91
N GLY A 83 -19.82 3.25 8.76
CA GLY A 83 -19.76 2.51 7.51
C GLY A 83 -18.36 2.45 6.92
N ALA A 84 -17.63 3.56 6.96
CA ALA A 84 -16.24 3.65 6.51
C ALA A 84 -15.28 2.86 7.40
N ASP A 85 -15.44 2.95 8.73
CA ASP A 85 -14.66 2.19 9.71
C ASP A 85 -14.84 0.68 9.50
N LYS A 86 -16.08 0.22 9.30
CA LYS A 86 -16.36 -1.20 8.99
C LYS A 86 -15.76 -1.65 7.65
N ALA A 87 -15.71 -0.79 6.65
CA ALA A 87 -15.11 -1.10 5.37
C ALA A 87 -13.57 -1.19 5.47
N ALA A 88 -12.96 -0.30 6.26
CA ALA A 88 -11.54 -0.33 6.56
C ALA A 88 -11.17 -1.57 7.40
N ASP A 89 -11.96 -1.90 8.42
CA ASP A 89 -11.77 -3.12 9.24
C ASP A 89 -11.90 -4.39 8.40
N ALA A 90 -12.88 -4.47 7.49
CA ALA A 90 -13.02 -5.63 6.59
C ALA A 90 -11.87 -5.74 5.58
N ALA A 91 -11.36 -4.61 5.07
CA ALA A 91 -10.19 -4.59 4.21
C ALA A 91 -8.92 -5.01 4.96
N LYS A 92 -8.79 -4.59 6.23
CA LYS A 92 -7.72 -4.98 7.13
C LYS A 92 -7.78 -6.47 7.46
N ASP A 93 -8.96 -7.02 7.76
CA ASP A 93 -9.15 -8.45 8.00
C ASP A 93 -8.76 -9.32 6.79
N GLU A 94 -9.04 -8.88 5.56
CA GLU A 94 -8.63 -9.60 4.35
C GLU A 94 -7.13 -9.44 4.05
N ALA A 95 -6.56 -8.27 4.29
CA ALA A 95 -5.11 -8.04 4.20
C ALA A 95 -4.34 -8.84 5.28
N ASP A 96 -4.90 -8.98 6.48
CA ASP A 96 -4.37 -9.79 7.57
C ASP A 96 -4.39 -11.28 7.22
N LYS A 97 -5.44 -11.76 6.57
CA LYS A 97 -5.51 -13.15 6.08
C LYS A 97 -4.51 -13.43 4.96
N LEU A 98 -4.28 -12.47 4.06
CA LEU A 98 -3.32 -12.61 2.98
C LEU A 98 -1.87 -12.48 3.47
N SER A 99 -1.63 -11.67 4.50
CA SER A 99 -0.31 -11.51 5.11
C SER A 99 0.10 -12.68 6.01
N ALA A 100 -0.85 -13.33 6.68
CA ALA A 100 -0.59 -14.50 7.53
C ALA A 100 -0.42 -15.80 6.73
N LYS A 101 -0.72 -15.82 5.43
CA LYS A 101 -0.72 -17.05 4.64
C LYS A 101 0.65 -17.32 4.01
N LEU A 102 1.35 -18.27 4.61
CA LEU A 102 2.57 -18.85 4.05
C LEU A 102 2.24 -19.94 3.01
N THR A 103 3.10 -20.08 2.03
CA THR A 103 3.04 -21.11 0.99
C THR A 103 4.41 -21.72 0.79
N LYS A 104 4.42 -23.03 0.52
CA LYS A 104 5.64 -23.76 0.18
C LYS A 104 6.03 -23.54 -1.27
N VAL A 105 7.31 -23.28 -1.49
CA VAL A 105 7.96 -23.15 -2.79
C VAL A 105 9.29 -23.90 -2.76
N THR A 106 9.82 -24.24 -3.94
CA THR A 106 11.11 -24.92 -4.06
C THR A 106 12.21 -23.88 -4.25
N ASP A 107 13.28 -23.95 -3.45
CA ASP A 107 14.47 -23.12 -3.61
C ASP A 107 15.43 -23.68 -4.68
N ALA A 108 16.51 -22.95 -4.97
CA ALA A 108 17.52 -23.30 -5.97
C ALA A 108 18.25 -24.62 -5.65
N GLN A 109 18.22 -25.06 -4.39
CA GLN A 109 18.83 -26.29 -3.89
C GLN A 109 17.84 -27.46 -3.93
N GLY A 110 16.58 -27.23 -4.32
CA GLY A 110 15.53 -28.22 -4.36
C GLY A 110 14.85 -28.48 -3.01
N ALA A 111 15.11 -27.66 -1.99
CA ALA A 111 14.44 -27.74 -0.70
C ALA A 111 13.11 -26.98 -0.72
N GLU A 112 12.14 -27.46 0.07
CA GLU A 112 10.89 -26.72 0.29
C GLU A 112 11.11 -25.64 1.33
N VAL A 113 10.88 -24.38 0.95
CA VAL A 113 10.91 -23.20 1.83
C VAL A 113 9.52 -22.55 1.88
N GLU A 114 9.20 -21.90 2.99
CA GLU A 114 7.94 -21.20 3.18
C GLU A 114 8.12 -19.69 2.99
N ILE A 115 7.30 -19.10 2.13
CA ILE A 115 7.27 -17.65 1.89
C ILE A 115 5.83 -17.13 1.96
N PRO A 116 5.62 -15.84 2.24
CA PRO A 116 4.30 -15.21 2.14
C PRO A 116 3.68 -15.40 0.74
N GLU A 117 2.39 -15.69 0.67
CA GLU A 117 1.68 -15.87 -0.61
C GLU A 117 1.77 -14.60 -1.47
N ALA A 118 1.77 -13.42 -0.86
CA ALA A 118 2.00 -12.16 -1.55
C ALA A 118 3.39 -12.09 -2.23
N ALA A 119 4.45 -12.56 -1.55
CA ALA A 119 5.79 -12.61 -2.12
C ALA A 119 5.88 -13.61 -3.27
N LYS A 120 5.22 -14.77 -3.16
CA LYS A 120 5.10 -15.73 -4.27
C LYS A 120 4.39 -15.12 -5.47
N ASN A 121 3.27 -14.43 -5.25
CA ASN A 121 2.51 -13.79 -6.32
C ASN A 121 3.32 -12.67 -7.00
N GLU A 122 4.12 -11.94 -6.23
CA GLU A 122 5.04 -10.93 -6.78
C GLU A 122 6.12 -11.59 -7.64
N TRP A 123 6.78 -12.65 -7.14
CA TRP A 123 7.77 -13.42 -7.90
C TRP A 123 7.21 -13.99 -9.21
N GLU A 124 5.95 -14.46 -9.21
CA GLU A 124 5.27 -14.95 -10.42
C GLU A 124 5.08 -13.88 -11.49
N LYS A 125 4.92 -12.60 -11.13
CA LYS A 125 4.86 -11.50 -12.11
C LYS A 125 6.14 -11.38 -12.94
N TYR A 126 7.26 -11.79 -12.36
CA TYR A 126 8.57 -11.79 -13.00
C TYR A 126 8.91 -13.12 -13.68
N GLY A 127 7.98 -14.07 -13.77
CA GLY A 127 8.17 -15.36 -14.44
C GLY A 127 8.66 -16.49 -13.53
N ALA A 128 8.63 -16.28 -12.20
CA ALA A 128 9.07 -17.26 -11.20
C ALA A 128 10.51 -17.78 -11.46
N GLU A 129 10.76 -19.07 -11.23
CA GLU A 129 12.10 -19.68 -11.32
C GLU A 129 12.77 -19.54 -12.70
N SER A 130 11.98 -19.53 -13.78
CA SER A 130 12.48 -19.34 -15.15
C SER A 130 12.50 -17.88 -15.60
N GLY A 131 12.15 -16.97 -14.70
CA GLY A 131 11.93 -15.56 -14.94
C GLY A 131 13.15 -14.68 -14.71
N GLU A 132 12.90 -13.36 -14.65
CA GLU A 132 13.95 -12.33 -14.49
C GLU A 132 14.68 -12.45 -13.15
N LEU A 133 13.95 -12.72 -12.06
CA LEU A 133 14.54 -12.89 -10.73
C LEU A 133 15.23 -14.27 -10.59
N GLY A 134 14.68 -15.28 -11.26
CA GLY A 134 15.17 -16.66 -11.21
C GLY A 134 14.77 -17.39 -9.92
N ALA A 135 15.56 -18.39 -9.54
CA ALA A 135 15.27 -19.26 -8.39
C ALA A 135 15.51 -18.55 -7.04
N ILE A 136 14.76 -18.94 -6.02
CA ILE A 136 14.97 -18.48 -4.64
C ILE A 136 16.29 -19.08 -4.13
N THR A 137 17.19 -18.24 -3.62
CA THR A 137 18.49 -18.66 -3.08
C THR A 137 18.51 -18.68 -1.57
N GLU A 138 17.75 -17.80 -0.94
CA GLU A 138 17.66 -17.67 0.52
C GLU A 138 16.34 -16.97 0.91
N VAL A 139 15.78 -17.37 2.05
CA VAL A 139 14.66 -16.69 2.70
C VAL A 139 15.11 -16.30 4.10
N VAL A 140 15.11 -15.01 4.38
CA VAL A 140 15.40 -14.46 5.72
C VAL A 140 14.12 -13.92 6.32
N GLU A 141 13.74 -14.43 7.50
CA GLU A 141 12.54 -14.02 8.22
C GLU A 141 12.91 -13.17 9.45
N ARG A 142 12.10 -12.15 9.73
CA ARG A 142 12.10 -11.43 11.01
C ARG A 142 10.72 -11.52 11.66
N ASN A 143 10.68 -12.11 12.86
CA ASN A 143 9.51 -12.20 13.74
C ASN A 143 8.25 -12.81 13.11
N GLY A 144 8.36 -13.59 12.04
CA GLY A 144 7.22 -14.17 11.32
C GLY A 144 6.42 -13.18 10.46
N GLU A 145 6.80 -11.91 10.43
CA GLU A 145 6.01 -10.82 9.82
C GLU A 145 6.71 -10.21 8.60
N ASP A 146 8.04 -10.18 8.61
CA ASP A 146 8.84 -9.59 7.53
C ASP A 146 9.79 -10.61 6.93
N TYR A 147 9.96 -10.56 5.62
CA TYR A 147 10.74 -11.53 4.86
C TYR A 147 11.59 -10.84 3.80
N VAL A 148 12.83 -11.29 3.67
CA VAL A 148 13.66 -11.06 2.48
C VAL A 148 13.72 -12.36 1.71
N ILE A 149 13.25 -12.33 0.47
CA ILE A 149 13.37 -13.45 -0.46
C ILE A 149 14.44 -13.07 -1.46
N ASN A 150 15.63 -13.68 -1.34
CA ASN A 150 16.75 -13.46 -2.25
C ASN A 150 16.64 -14.40 -3.43
N PHE A 151 16.98 -13.89 -4.62
CA PHE A 151 16.92 -14.66 -5.86
C PHE A 151 18.29 -14.80 -6.52
N SER A 152 18.37 -15.72 -7.48
CA SER A 152 19.59 -16.00 -8.24
C SER A 152 20.07 -14.83 -9.12
N SER A 153 19.19 -13.88 -9.46
CA SER A 153 19.57 -12.64 -10.16
C SER A 153 20.44 -11.72 -9.30
N GLY A 154 20.40 -11.89 -7.97
CA GLY A 154 20.96 -10.96 -6.99
C GLY A 154 19.94 -9.96 -6.44
N ASP A 155 18.74 -9.89 -7.00
CA ASP A 155 17.66 -9.03 -6.50
C ASP A 155 16.86 -9.72 -5.40
N SER A 156 16.07 -8.94 -4.66
CA SER A 156 15.26 -9.44 -3.56
C SER A 156 13.82 -8.93 -3.63
N ILE A 157 12.86 -9.76 -3.22
CA ILE A 157 11.53 -9.28 -2.85
C ILE A 157 11.53 -9.12 -1.34
N ILE A 158 11.22 -7.91 -0.88
CA ILE A 158 11.02 -7.62 0.53
C ILE A 158 9.54 -7.65 0.79
N TYR A 159 9.14 -8.46 1.75
CA TYR A 159 7.78 -8.53 2.22
C TYR A 159 7.69 -8.00 3.64
N GLY A 160 6.74 -7.10 3.89
CA GLY A 160 6.29 -6.75 5.24
C GLY A 160 4.78 -6.90 5.34
N LYS A 161 4.29 -7.20 6.55
CA LYS A 161 2.85 -7.32 6.81
C LYS A 161 2.06 -6.08 6.35
N ASP A 162 2.60 -4.89 6.64
CA ASP A 162 1.96 -3.61 6.33
C ASP A 162 2.34 -3.04 4.96
N THR A 163 3.52 -3.41 4.43
CA THR A 163 4.03 -2.87 3.16
C THR A 163 3.77 -3.77 1.95
N GLY A 164 3.39 -5.02 2.17
CA GLY A 164 3.24 -6.03 1.12
C GLY A 164 4.59 -6.47 0.54
N ALA A 165 4.53 -7.18 -0.59
CA ALA A 165 5.71 -7.64 -1.32
C ALA A 165 6.18 -6.59 -2.34
N VAL A 166 7.43 -6.16 -2.22
CA VAL A 166 8.02 -5.11 -3.05
C VAL A 166 9.38 -5.56 -3.56
N LEU A 167 9.61 -5.42 -4.87
CA LEU A 167 10.92 -5.68 -5.48
C LEU A 167 11.92 -4.60 -5.02
N LEU A 168 13.08 -5.06 -4.56
CA LEU A 168 14.23 -4.25 -4.17
C LEU A 168 15.45 -4.76 -4.95
N LYS A 169 16.07 -3.90 -5.74
CA LYS A 169 17.13 -4.31 -6.68
C LYS A 169 18.26 -3.29 -6.82
N GLY A 170 19.34 -3.73 -7.45
CA GLY A 170 20.50 -2.90 -7.81
C GLY A 170 21.10 -2.13 -6.64
N MET A 171 21.62 -0.93 -6.92
CA MET A 171 22.35 -0.11 -5.94
C MET A 171 21.47 0.40 -4.78
N ILE A 172 20.15 0.48 -4.98
CA ILE A 172 19.21 0.81 -3.90
C ILE A 172 19.14 -0.36 -2.91
N ALA A 173 19.04 -1.59 -3.40
CA ALA A 173 19.10 -2.79 -2.56
C ALA A 173 20.42 -2.87 -1.78
N ASP A 174 21.54 -2.70 -2.48
CA ASP A 174 22.88 -2.73 -1.86
C ASP A 174 23.00 -1.71 -0.73
N THR A 175 22.48 -0.50 -0.94
CA THR A 175 22.47 0.55 0.09
C THR A 175 21.63 0.12 1.29
N TRP A 176 20.41 -0.37 1.05
CA TRP A 176 19.51 -0.79 2.11
C TRP A 176 20.08 -1.92 2.97
N PHE A 177 20.65 -2.96 2.33
CA PHE A 177 21.29 -4.08 3.02
C PHE A 177 22.57 -3.67 3.76
N LYS A 178 23.42 -2.85 3.14
CA LYS A 178 24.65 -2.33 3.76
C LYS A 178 24.36 -1.53 5.04
N ASP A 179 23.24 -0.83 5.06
CA ASP A 179 22.80 -0.01 6.19
C ASP A 179 21.95 -0.80 7.20
N GLY A 180 22.00 -2.13 7.15
CA GLY A 180 21.44 -3.03 8.18
C GLY A 180 20.17 -3.77 7.78
N GLY A 181 19.68 -3.59 6.55
CA GLY A 181 18.50 -4.27 6.04
C GLY A 181 17.27 -4.01 6.91
N PHE A 182 16.77 -5.06 7.56
CA PHE A 182 15.66 -4.93 8.52
C PHE A 182 15.90 -3.88 9.63
N GLU A 183 17.14 -3.67 10.05
CA GLU A 183 17.50 -2.69 11.07
C GLU A 183 17.79 -1.29 10.50
N ASN A 184 17.62 -1.11 9.18
CA ASN A 184 17.80 0.18 8.53
C ASN A 184 16.71 1.17 9.02
N PRO A 185 17.08 2.34 9.57
CA PRO A 185 16.12 3.31 10.09
C PRO A 185 15.06 3.79 9.09
N ILE A 186 15.35 3.69 7.79
CA ILE A 186 14.39 4.07 6.73
C ILE A 186 13.20 3.09 6.63
N GLY A 187 13.32 1.90 7.21
CA GLY A 187 12.28 0.87 7.25
C GLY A 187 12.21 0.03 5.97
N LEU A 188 11.06 -0.62 5.76
CA LEU A 188 10.79 -1.49 4.61
C LEU A 188 10.43 -0.68 3.35
N PRO A 189 10.70 -1.20 2.14
CA PRO A 189 10.24 -0.59 0.91
C PRO A 189 8.71 -0.64 0.81
N THR A 190 8.11 0.43 0.29
CA THR A 190 6.64 0.58 0.18
C THR A 190 6.14 0.63 -1.27
N ALA A 191 7.04 0.81 -2.23
CA ALA A 191 6.75 0.81 -3.65
C ALA A 191 7.96 0.33 -4.46
N PRO A 192 7.78 -0.20 -5.69
CA PRO A 192 8.89 -0.48 -6.59
C PRO A 192 9.70 0.78 -6.93
N GLU A 193 10.96 0.61 -7.32
CA GLU A 193 11.77 1.73 -7.81
C GLU A 193 11.15 2.42 -9.04
N MET A 194 11.36 3.72 -9.14
CA MET A 194 10.96 4.56 -10.27
C MET A 194 12.15 5.38 -10.75
N THR A 195 12.07 5.91 -11.96
CA THR A 195 13.06 6.90 -12.44
C THR A 195 13.07 8.11 -11.52
N SER A 196 14.26 8.56 -11.13
CA SER A 196 14.44 9.75 -10.29
C SER A 196 13.86 11.01 -10.96
N THR A 197 13.51 12.01 -10.15
CA THR A 197 12.84 13.24 -10.61
C THR A 197 13.72 14.11 -11.50
N ASP A 198 15.04 14.02 -11.31
CA ASP A 198 16.07 14.63 -12.17
C ASP A 198 16.25 13.89 -13.52
N GLY A 199 15.62 12.73 -13.69
CA GLY A 199 15.76 11.87 -14.86
C GLY A 199 17.06 11.07 -14.90
N GLU A 200 17.93 11.21 -13.89
CA GLU A 200 19.26 10.62 -13.84
C GLU A 200 19.37 9.68 -12.63
N GLY A 201 18.85 8.46 -12.80
CA GLY A 201 18.93 7.40 -11.80
C GLY A 201 17.58 6.86 -11.36
N TRP A 202 17.57 6.27 -10.18
CA TRP A 202 16.41 5.56 -9.63
C TRP A 202 16.13 6.01 -8.20
N THR A 203 14.87 6.06 -7.83
CA THR A 203 14.41 6.36 -6.49
C THR A 203 13.38 5.33 -6.04
N GLN A 204 13.39 5.01 -4.76
CA GLN A 204 12.44 4.07 -4.17
C GLN A 204 11.95 4.60 -2.81
N GLN A 205 10.66 4.43 -2.58
CA GLN A 205 10.00 4.81 -1.33
C GLN A 205 10.14 3.71 -0.28
N PHE A 206 10.40 4.13 0.94
CA PHE A 206 10.45 3.31 2.14
C PHE A 206 9.52 3.89 3.21
N GLN A 207 9.28 3.16 4.29
CA GLN A 207 8.34 3.57 5.35
C GLN A 207 8.67 4.95 5.93
N ASN A 208 9.95 5.25 6.15
CA ASN A 208 10.41 6.45 6.84
C ASN A 208 11.24 7.38 5.94
N GLY A 209 11.19 7.20 4.62
CA GLY A 209 12.00 8.02 3.71
C GLY A 209 12.12 7.46 2.31
N THR A 210 13.18 7.88 1.63
CA THR A 210 13.50 7.50 0.25
C THR A 210 14.97 7.14 0.11
N ILE A 211 15.27 6.17 -0.74
CA ILE A 211 16.64 5.94 -1.22
C ILE A 211 16.66 6.29 -2.70
N THR A 212 17.56 7.19 -3.07
CA THR A 212 17.77 7.61 -4.46
C THR A 212 19.19 7.29 -4.88
N TRP A 213 19.35 6.46 -5.91
CA TRP A 213 20.62 6.26 -6.60
C TRP A 213 20.68 7.26 -7.77
N THR A 214 21.48 8.31 -7.62
CA THR A 214 21.58 9.42 -8.57
C THR A 214 23.03 9.70 -8.95
N ASN A 215 23.21 10.37 -10.07
CA ASN A 215 24.46 10.93 -10.52
C ASN A 215 24.45 12.45 -10.34
N ALA A 216 24.65 12.95 -9.12
CA ALA A 216 24.62 14.40 -8.91
C ALA A 216 25.80 15.11 -9.63
N GLU A 217 25.66 16.44 -9.77
CA GLU A 217 26.44 17.46 -10.51
C GLU A 217 27.94 17.24 -10.82
N THR A 218 28.62 16.33 -10.10
CA THR A 218 30.04 15.98 -10.26
C THR A 218 30.30 14.81 -11.23
N GLY A 219 29.27 14.07 -11.64
CA GLY A 219 29.41 12.89 -12.52
C GLY A 219 29.72 11.58 -11.79
N GLU A 220 29.67 11.57 -10.46
CA GLU A 220 29.81 10.38 -9.63
C GLU A 220 28.46 9.85 -9.11
N TRP A 221 28.20 8.57 -9.37
CA TRP A 221 27.03 7.87 -8.88
C TRP A 221 27.12 7.58 -7.38
N HIS A 222 26.07 7.90 -6.64
CA HIS A 222 25.97 7.64 -5.20
C HIS A 222 24.51 7.50 -4.74
N ALA A 223 24.34 6.92 -3.55
CA ALA A 223 23.05 6.77 -2.91
C ALA A 223 22.81 7.96 -1.98
N VAL A 224 21.61 8.52 -2.05
CA VAL A 224 21.10 9.54 -1.15
C VAL A 224 19.94 8.91 -0.36
N VAL A 225 20.07 8.90 0.95
CA VAL A 225 19.03 8.47 1.89
C VAL A 225 18.44 9.73 2.51
N ALA A 226 17.12 9.93 2.35
CA ALA A 226 16.42 11.14 2.78
C ALA A 226 15.13 10.81 3.52
#